data_AF-A0A2N3T7Z2-F1
#
_entry.id   AF-A0A2N3T7Z2-F1
#
_cell.length_a   1.000
_cell.length_b   1.000
_cell.length_c   1.000
_cell.angle_alpha   90.00
_cell.angle_beta   90.00
_cell.angle_gamma   90.00
#
_symmetry.space_group_name_H-M   'P 1'
#
loop_
_entity.id
_entity.type
_entity.pdbx_description
1 polymer ?
#
loop_
_entity_poly.entity_id
_entity_poly.type
_entity_poly.pdbx_seq_one_letter_code
_entity_poly.pdbx_strand_id
1 'polypeptide(L)'
;MVNGYLRKPNKTKDFPETSADIVLKLEKKGIKHTRHLFDKIVTIDARTLFSKHIGINDEEILRLTKLTDLSRIRWVNHTFAYVLYEAGYDTVGKVAKADPDQLYKRITELNAERKFYPAHIGLNDMKMLVECAKMLPLDIEY
;
A
#
# COMPACT_ATOMS: atom_id res chain seq x y z
N MET A 1 18.48 -22.92 -7.96
CA MET A 1 17.33 -22.01 -7.73
C MET A 1 17.28 -21.72 -6.24
N VAL A 2 17.58 -20.49 -5.81
CA VAL A 2 17.62 -20.16 -4.39
C VAL A 2 16.19 -19.94 -3.90
N ASN A 3 15.62 -20.93 -3.22
CA ASN A 3 14.45 -20.76 -2.37
C ASN A 3 14.86 -19.84 -1.20
N GLY A 4 14.46 -18.57 -1.20
CA GLY A 4 14.81 -17.67 -0.11
C GLY A 4 14.07 -16.34 -0.14
N TYR A 5 13.12 -16.17 0.80
CA TYR A 5 12.41 -14.93 1.13
C TYR A 5 11.38 -14.38 0.13
N LEU A 6 10.34 -15.17 -0.17
CA LEU A 6 9.04 -14.55 -0.49
C LEU A 6 8.55 -13.83 0.77
N ARG A 7 8.57 -12.49 0.77
CA ARG A 7 8.02 -11.72 1.90
C ARG A 7 6.54 -12.08 2.07
N LYS A 8 6.14 -12.27 3.33
CA LYS A 8 4.72 -12.47 3.66
C LYS A 8 3.97 -11.22 3.20
N PRO A 9 2.86 -11.37 2.46
CA PRO A 9 2.05 -10.23 2.05
C PRO A 9 1.51 -9.51 3.29
N ASN A 10 1.41 -8.19 3.20
CA ASN A 10 0.84 -7.36 4.26
C ASN A 10 -0.60 -7.80 4.54
N LYS A 11 -0.95 -8.01 5.82
CA LYS A 11 -2.33 -8.36 6.17
C LYS A 11 -3.20 -7.11 6.10
N THR A 12 -4.42 -7.28 5.59
CA THR A 12 -5.35 -6.16 5.43
C THR A 12 -5.73 -5.54 6.79
N LYS A 13 -5.77 -6.35 7.85
CA LYS A 13 -6.06 -5.89 9.21
C LYS A 13 -4.92 -5.12 9.90
N ASP A 14 -3.70 -5.22 9.39
CA ASP A 14 -2.52 -4.60 10.00
C ASP A 14 -2.30 -3.16 9.45
N PHE A 15 -3.08 -2.75 8.43
CA PHE A 15 -3.05 -1.38 7.93
C PHE A 15 -3.63 -0.42 8.99
N PRO A 16 -2.90 0.66 9.35
CA PRO A 16 -3.41 1.68 10.25
C PRO A 16 -4.77 2.23 9.80
N GLU A 17 -5.60 2.63 10.76
CA GLU A 17 -6.92 3.25 10.54
C GLU A 17 -7.90 2.41 9.70
N THR A 18 -7.68 1.09 9.58
CA THR A 18 -8.67 0.18 8.98
C THR A 18 -9.69 -0.24 10.03
N SER A 19 -10.98 -0.03 9.76
CA SER A 19 -12.04 -0.36 10.73
C SER A 19 -12.21 -1.88 10.89
N ALA A 20 -12.59 -2.32 12.09
CA ALA A 20 -12.83 -3.74 12.38
C ALA A 20 -13.94 -4.33 11.51
N ASP A 21 -14.97 -3.55 11.17
CA ASP A 21 -16.06 -3.97 10.28
C ASP A 21 -15.55 -4.29 8.86
N ILE A 22 -14.69 -3.45 8.29
CA ILE A 22 -14.08 -3.69 6.97
C ILE A 22 -13.22 -4.95 7.00
N VAL A 23 -12.41 -5.13 8.05
CA VAL A 23 -11.59 -6.35 8.23
C VAL A 23 -12.48 -7.59 8.26
N LEU A 24 -13.57 -7.58 9.05
CA LEU A 24 -14.51 -8.70 9.12
C LEU A 24 -15.17 -9.00 7.77
N LYS A 25 -15.57 -7.97 7.02
CA LYS A 25 -16.16 -8.12 5.68
C LYS A 25 -15.18 -8.77 4.69
N LEU A 26 -13.91 -8.36 4.70
CA LEU A 26 -12.85 -8.95 3.88
C LEU A 26 -12.57 -10.41 4.28
N GLU A 27 -12.44 -10.68 5.57
CA GLU A 27 -12.14 -12.02 6.08
C GLU A 27 -13.29 -13.01 5.80
N LYS A 28 -14.56 -12.57 5.86
CA LYS A 28 -15.73 -13.37 5.44
C LYS A 28 -15.68 -13.80 3.97
N LYS A 29 -14.96 -13.07 3.12
CA LYS A 29 -14.72 -13.42 1.71
C LYS A 29 -13.37 -14.13 1.50
N GLY A 30 -12.68 -14.52 2.57
CA GLY A 30 -11.38 -15.19 2.51
C GLY A 30 -10.19 -14.25 2.26
N ILE A 31 -10.40 -12.94 2.27
CA ILE A 31 -9.35 -11.94 2.01
C ILE A 31 -8.68 -11.56 3.33
N LYS A 32 -7.44 -12.02 3.51
CA LYS A 32 -6.66 -11.79 4.74
C LYS A 32 -5.44 -10.90 4.54
N HIS A 33 -5.00 -10.74 3.29
CA HIS A 33 -3.78 -10.02 2.95
C HIS A 33 -3.84 -9.47 1.52
N THR A 34 -2.93 -8.54 1.22
CA THR A 34 -2.88 -7.79 -0.04
C THR A 34 -2.92 -8.68 -1.29
N ARG A 35 -2.22 -9.82 -1.29
CA ARG A 35 -2.26 -10.77 -2.42
C ARG A 35 -3.66 -11.37 -2.69
N HIS A 36 -4.50 -11.59 -1.67
CA HIS A 36 -5.87 -12.06 -1.89
C HIS A 36 -6.77 -10.94 -2.44
N LEU A 37 -6.42 -9.69 -2.12
CA LEU A 37 -7.19 -8.52 -2.53
C LEU A 37 -6.86 -8.09 -3.96
N PHE A 38 -5.59 -8.20 -4.37
CA PHE A 38 -5.06 -7.64 -5.62
C PHE A 38 -5.94 -7.92 -6.85
N ASP A 39 -6.28 -9.18 -7.11
CA ASP A 39 -7.08 -9.57 -8.29
C ASP A 39 -8.52 -9.00 -8.28
N LYS A 40 -8.99 -8.48 -7.14
CA LYS A 40 -10.34 -7.90 -6.99
C LYS A 40 -10.38 -6.39 -7.20
N ILE A 41 -9.22 -5.74 -7.30
CA ILE A 41 -9.09 -4.27 -7.27
C ILE A 41 -8.34 -3.68 -8.46
N VAL A 42 -7.84 -4.54 -9.37
CA VAL A 42 -7.00 -4.14 -10.51
C VAL A 42 -7.68 -3.12 -11.41
N THR A 43 -8.92 -3.39 -11.83
CA THR A 43 -9.69 -2.48 -12.69
C THR A 43 -10.73 -1.71 -11.90
N ILE A 44 -11.18 -0.58 -12.45
CA ILE A 44 -12.24 0.24 -11.84
C ILE A 44 -13.53 -0.60 -11.66
N ASP A 45 -13.93 -1.33 -12.71
CA ASP A 45 -15.14 -2.16 -12.70
C ASP A 45 -15.05 -3.30 -11.68
N ALA A 46 -13.93 -4.02 -11.62
CA ALA A 46 -13.73 -5.10 -10.67
C ALA A 46 -13.79 -4.57 -9.23
N ARG A 47 -13.15 -3.42 -8.98
CA ARG A 47 -13.12 -2.75 -7.68
C ARG A 47 -14.52 -2.32 -7.24
N THR A 48 -15.29 -1.67 -8.11
CA THR A 48 -16.66 -1.23 -7.83
C THR A 48 -17.63 -2.39 -7.64
N LEU A 49 -17.50 -3.46 -8.43
CA LEU A 49 -18.31 -4.67 -8.22
C LEU A 49 -17.98 -5.32 -6.87
N PHE A 50 -16.69 -5.37 -6.54
CA PHE A 50 -16.22 -5.97 -5.30
C PHE A 50 -16.66 -5.17 -4.07
N SER A 51 -16.55 -3.83 -4.09
CA SER A 51 -16.98 -2.94 -2.98
C SER A 51 -18.46 -3.14 -2.64
N LYS A 52 -19.32 -3.15 -3.66
CA LYS A 52 -20.76 -3.44 -3.53
C LYS A 52 -21.02 -4.81 -2.96
N HIS A 53 -20.31 -5.83 -3.44
CA HIS A 53 -20.49 -7.21 -2.99
C HIS A 53 -20.11 -7.45 -1.53
N ILE A 54 -19.14 -6.71 -0.99
CA ILE A 54 -18.74 -6.81 0.42
C ILE A 54 -19.37 -5.73 1.32
N GLY A 55 -20.08 -4.77 0.74
CA GLY A 55 -20.76 -3.70 1.45
C GLY A 55 -19.80 -2.69 2.07
N ILE A 56 -18.77 -2.27 1.33
CA ILE A 56 -17.92 -1.12 1.70
C ILE A 56 -18.08 -0.01 0.66
N ASN A 57 -17.85 1.23 1.06
CA ASN A 57 -17.95 2.37 0.14
C ASN A 57 -16.74 2.40 -0.82
N ASP A 58 -16.87 3.19 -1.89
CA ASP A 58 -15.86 3.26 -2.95
C ASP A 58 -14.56 3.95 -2.49
N GLU A 59 -14.63 4.84 -1.50
CA GLU A 59 -13.46 5.51 -0.92
C GLU A 59 -12.57 4.52 -0.15
N GLU A 60 -13.18 3.67 0.68
CA GLU A 60 -12.50 2.65 1.48
C GLU A 60 -11.85 1.58 0.62
N ILE A 61 -12.55 1.08 -0.41
CA ILE A 61 -11.92 0.11 -1.32
C ILE A 61 -10.79 0.76 -2.10
N LEU A 62 -10.90 2.04 -2.49
CA LEU A 62 -9.85 2.76 -3.21
C LEU A 62 -8.62 2.98 -2.31
N ARG A 63 -8.84 3.32 -1.04
CA ARG A 63 -7.77 3.40 -0.03
C ARG A 63 -7.07 2.04 0.13
N LEU A 64 -7.82 0.95 0.31
CA LEU A 64 -7.24 -0.40 0.38
C LEU A 64 -6.52 -0.81 -0.91
N THR A 65 -7.00 -0.34 -2.06
CA THR A 65 -6.38 -0.56 -3.37
C THR A 65 -5.01 0.11 -3.44
N LYS A 66 -4.93 1.38 -3.06
CA LYS A 66 -3.70 2.17 -2.98
C LYS A 66 -2.69 1.57 -1.99
N LEU A 67 -3.13 1.19 -0.79
CA LEU A 67 -2.29 0.52 0.21
C LEU A 67 -1.78 -0.85 -0.28
N THR A 68 -2.62 -1.59 -1.00
CA THR A 68 -2.25 -2.86 -1.64
C THR A 68 -1.22 -2.65 -2.74
N ASP A 69 -1.37 -1.60 -3.56
CA ASP A 69 -0.39 -1.27 -4.59
C ASP A 69 0.98 -0.94 -3.99
N LEU A 70 1.02 -0.03 -3.01
CA LEU A 70 2.25 0.36 -2.33
C LEU A 70 2.96 -0.83 -1.65
N SER A 71 2.17 -1.79 -1.15
CA SER A 71 2.68 -3.02 -0.55
C SER A 71 3.42 -3.95 -1.52
N ARG A 72 3.32 -3.72 -2.83
CA ARG A 72 4.07 -4.45 -3.87
C ARG A 72 5.53 -3.99 -3.92
N ILE A 73 5.82 -2.76 -3.50
CA ILE A 73 7.18 -2.24 -3.49
C ILE A 73 8.00 -3.04 -2.50
N ARG A 74 9.14 -3.52 -2.98
CA ARG A 74 10.03 -4.33 -2.15
C ARG A 74 10.42 -3.55 -0.90
N TRP A 75 10.30 -4.24 0.23
CA TRP A 75 10.62 -3.73 1.57
C TRP A 75 9.58 -2.81 2.23
N VAL A 76 8.45 -2.55 1.58
CA VAL A 76 7.33 -1.80 2.17
C VAL A 76 6.43 -2.73 2.99
N ASN A 77 6.32 -2.44 4.29
CA ASN A 77 5.35 -3.09 5.19
C ASN A 77 4.04 -2.28 5.27
N HIS A 78 3.03 -2.81 5.94
CA HIS A 78 1.72 -2.18 6.08
C HIS A 78 1.78 -0.75 6.66
N THR A 79 2.65 -0.51 7.65
CA THR A 79 2.84 0.82 8.25
C THR A 79 3.50 1.79 7.27
N PHE A 80 4.54 1.37 6.56
CA PHE A 80 5.24 2.27 5.63
C PHE A 80 4.41 2.55 4.36
N ALA A 81 3.61 1.58 3.90
CA ALA A 81 2.59 1.81 2.86
C ALA A 81 1.61 2.91 3.29
N TYR A 82 1.19 2.90 4.56
CA TYR A 82 0.32 3.94 5.11
C TYR A 82 1.00 5.31 5.16
N VAL A 83 2.27 5.37 5.55
CA VAL A 83 3.03 6.64 5.54
C VAL A 83 3.17 7.21 4.13
N LEU A 84 3.45 6.37 3.13
CA LEU A 84 3.51 6.80 1.73
C LEU A 84 2.16 7.34 1.23
N TYR A 85 1.08 6.65 1.58
CA TYR A 85 -0.29 7.07 1.29
C TYR A 85 -0.59 8.46 1.87
N GLU A 86 -0.37 8.65 3.17
CA GLU A 86 -0.60 9.92 3.87
C GLU A 86 0.36 11.03 3.38
N ALA A 87 1.55 10.68 2.90
CA ALA A 87 2.50 11.62 2.31
C ALA A 87 2.09 12.11 0.91
N GLY A 88 1.05 11.53 0.29
CA GLY A 88 0.56 11.86 -1.04
C GLY A 88 1.14 11.00 -2.17
N TYR A 89 2.04 10.07 -1.85
CA TYR A 89 2.63 9.09 -2.78
C TYR A 89 1.83 7.79 -2.71
N ASP A 90 0.54 7.90 -3.01
CA ASP A 90 -0.48 6.89 -2.73
C ASP A 90 -0.58 5.75 -3.77
N THR A 91 0.33 5.69 -4.74
CA THR A 91 0.40 4.63 -5.76
C THR A 91 1.85 4.32 -6.11
N VAL A 92 2.13 3.10 -6.59
CA VAL A 92 3.45 2.71 -7.11
C VAL A 92 3.90 3.66 -8.21
N GLY A 93 2.98 4.07 -9.10
CA GLY A 93 3.27 5.00 -10.18
C GLY A 93 3.75 6.37 -9.69
N LYS A 94 3.17 6.90 -8.59
CA LYS A 94 3.64 8.15 -7.98
C LYS A 94 4.98 7.98 -7.29
N VAL A 95 5.21 6.87 -6.58
CA VAL A 95 6.51 6.59 -5.95
C VAL A 95 7.61 6.43 -7.01
N ALA A 96 7.34 5.72 -8.10
CA ALA A 96 8.30 5.50 -9.19
C ALA A 96 8.74 6.79 -9.89
N LYS A 97 7.86 7.81 -9.93
CA LYS A 97 8.12 9.13 -10.51
C LYS A 97 8.60 10.17 -9.49
N ALA A 98 8.68 9.81 -8.21
CA ALA A 98 9.06 10.74 -7.17
C ALA A 98 10.54 11.14 -7.27
N ASP A 99 10.83 12.37 -6.89
CA ASP A 99 12.18 12.79 -6.55
C ASP A 99 12.54 12.26 -5.15
N PRO A 100 13.62 11.47 -4.99
CA PRO A 100 13.95 10.84 -3.70
C PRO A 100 14.20 11.85 -2.56
N ASP A 101 14.77 13.01 -2.85
CA ASP A 101 15.07 14.05 -1.86
C ASP A 101 13.77 14.72 -1.38
N GLN A 102 12.85 15.04 -2.29
CA GLN A 102 11.52 15.55 -1.94
C GLN A 102 10.67 14.51 -1.19
N LEU A 103 10.71 13.24 -1.62
CA LEU A 103 10.03 12.14 -0.95
C LEU A 103 10.52 11.97 0.48
N TYR A 104 11.84 11.95 0.67
CA TYR A 104 12.49 11.86 1.97
C TYR A 104 12.09 13.02 2.90
N LYS A 105 12.15 14.26 2.39
CA LYS A 105 11.75 15.45 3.15
C LYS A 105 10.30 15.33 3.60
N ARG A 106 9.39 15.04 2.67
CA ARG A 106 7.95 14.96 2.95
C ARG A 106 7.60 13.88 3.97
N ILE A 107 8.18 12.68 3.84
CA ILE A 107 7.94 11.58 4.76
C ILE A 107 8.51 11.91 6.15
N THR A 108 9.69 12.52 6.22
CA THR A 108 10.32 12.90 7.49
C THR A 108 9.50 13.95 8.23
N GLU A 109 9.00 14.97 7.53
CA GLU A 109 8.10 15.99 8.09
C GLU A 109 6.82 15.35 8.64
N LEU A 110 6.14 14.53 7.84
CA LEU A 110 4.93 13.83 8.26
C LEU A 110 5.16 12.92 9.48
N ASN A 111 6.28 12.21 9.50
CA ASN A 111 6.62 11.31 10.60
C ASN A 111 7.01 12.05 11.88
N ALA A 112 7.61 13.24 11.78
CA ALA A 112 7.89 14.09 12.93
C ALA A 112 6.59 14.60 13.60
N GLU A 113 5.57 14.92 12.79
CA GLU A 113 4.26 15.37 13.26
C GLU A 113 3.43 14.23 13.86
N ARG A 114 3.37 13.08 13.18
CA ARG A 114 2.39 12.02 13.49
C ARG A 114 2.98 10.76 14.12
N LYS A 115 4.30 10.57 14.07
CA LYS A 115 5.04 9.43 14.66
C LYS A 115 4.53 8.05 14.23
N PHE A 116 4.12 7.91 12.97
CA PHE A 116 3.58 6.67 12.43
C PHE A 116 4.62 5.56 12.29
N TYR A 117 5.86 5.91 11.99
CA TYR A 117 6.94 4.96 11.72
C TYR A 117 8.07 5.13 12.74
N PRO A 118 8.29 4.14 13.61
CA PRO A 118 9.25 4.26 14.71
C PRO A 118 10.71 4.11 14.26
N ALA A 119 10.95 3.57 13.06
CA ALA A 119 12.29 3.34 12.55
C ALA A 119 12.84 4.58 11.82
N HIS A 120 14.18 4.67 11.79
CA HIS A 120 14.89 5.69 11.05
C HIS A 120 14.60 5.56 9.55
N ILE A 121 14.31 6.69 8.90
CA ILE A 121 14.07 6.78 7.47
C ILE A 121 15.30 7.44 6.88
N GLY A 122 16.04 6.75 6.01
CA GLY A 122 17.21 7.30 5.33
C GLY A 122 16.91 7.78 3.91
N LEU A 123 17.65 8.78 3.43
CA LEU A 123 17.59 9.22 2.04
C LEU A 123 17.93 8.08 1.05
N ASN A 124 18.92 7.24 1.40
CA ASN A 124 19.28 6.08 0.57
C ASN A 124 18.15 5.05 0.52
N ASP A 125 17.36 4.89 1.60
CA ASP A 125 16.19 4.02 1.60
C ASP A 125 15.14 4.53 0.61
N MET A 126 14.94 5.85 0.53
CA MET A 126 14.00 6.45 -0.42
C MET A 126 14.48 6.29 -1.86
N LYS A 127 15.78 6.43 -2.12
CA LYS A 127 16.37 6.14 -3.44
C LYS A 127 16.10 4.69 -3.85
N MET A 128 16.37 3.73 -2.96
CA MET A 128 16.10 2.31 -3.23
C MET A 128 14.61 2.03 -3.41
N LEU A 129 13.74 2.70 -2.65
CA LEU A 129 12.29 2.58 -2.74
C LEU A 129 11.80 3.01 -4.13
N VAL A 130 12.23 4.19 -4.61
CA VAL A 130 11.88 4.70 -5.94
C VAL A 130 12.37 3.75 -7.03
N GLU A 131 13.60 3.26 -6.95
CA GLU A 131 14.13 2.30 -7.92
C GLU A 131 13.35 0.96 -7.90
N CYS A 132 12.97 0.45 -6.73
CA CYS A 132 12.14 -0.75 -6.64
C CYS A 132 10.74 -0.50 -7.22
N ALA A 133 10.16 0.69 -7.05
CA ALA A 133 8.87 1.04 -7.60
C ALA A 133 8.90 1.11 -9.14
N LYS A 134 9.99 1.62 -9.73
CA LYS A 134 10.18 1.66 -11.19
C LYS A 134 10.24 0.28 -11.85
N MET A 135 10.62 -0.76 -11.10
CA MET A 135 10.69 -2.13 -11.60
C MET A 135 9.33 -2.85 -11.59
N LEU A 136 8.29 -2.23 -11.02
CA LEU A 136 6.96 -2.84 -10.93
C LEU A 136 6.07 -2.44 -12.11
N PRO A 137 5.26 -3.38 -12.62
CA PRO A 137 4.25 -3.05 -13.63
C PRO A 137 3.09 -2.25 -13.01
N LEU A 138 2.62 -1.27 -13.77
CA LEU A 138 1.51 -0.38 -13.39
C LEU A 138 0.16 -1.01 -13.77
N ASP A 139 -0.15 -2.13 -13.15
CA ASP A 139 -1.32 -2.96 -13.51
C ASP A 139 -2.67 -2.39 -13.03
N ILE A 140 -2.66 -1.53 -12.01
CA ILE A 140 -3.89 -1.04 -11.36
C ILE A 140 -4.38 0.25 -12.01
N GLU A 141 -5.68 0.28 -12.30
CA GLU A 141 -6.42 1.45 -12.77
C GLU A 141 -6.99 2.25 -11.59
N TYR A 142 -6.83 3.57 -11.63
CA TYR A 142 -7.27 4.48 -10.57
C TYR A 142 -8.42 5.38 -11.01
#